data_AF-A0A3M2SS91-F1
#
_entry.id   AF-A0A3M2SS91-F1
#
_cell.length_a   1.000
_cell.length_b   1.000
_cell.length_c   1.000
_cell.angle_alpha   90.00
_cell.angle_beta   90.00
_cell.angle_gamma   90.00
#
_symmetry.space_group_name_H-M   'P 1'
#
loop_
_entity.id
_entity.type
_entity.pdbx_description
1 polymer ?
#
loop_
_entity_poly.entity_id
_entity_poly.type
_entity_poly.pdbx_seq_one_letter_code
_entity_poly.pdbx_strand_id
1 'polypeptide(L)'
;MSAKSGLTILGDRPVNAEAPAHLLDDDVTPYERLFVRMNGLVPQTALDQDATGWTLTIDGEVDEALKLTIDDLKSRFENVTS
;
A
#
# COMPACT_ATOMS: atom_id res chain seq x y z
N MET A 1 2.46 15.69 0.80
CA MET A 1 2.73 14.72 1.89
C MET A 1 2.48 15.36 3.26
N SER A 2 1.27 15.88 3.51
CA SER A 2 0.96 16.55 4.79
C SER A 2 0.76 15.57 5.96
N ALA A 3 0.60 14.27 5.68
CA ALA A 3 0.20 13.25 6.66
C ALA A 3 1.34 12.38 7.21
N LYS A 4 2.60 12.62 6.80
CA LYS A 4 3.77 11.85 7.25
C LYS A 4 4.84 12.80 7.78
N SER A 5 4.73 13.15 9.06
CA SER A 5 5.62 14.11 9.74
C SER A 5 6.95 13.46 10.13
N GLY A 6 8.06 14.20 10.03
CA GLY A 6 9.37 13.75 10.53
C GLY A 6 10.13 12.76 9.65
N LEU A 7 9.61 12.42 8.46
CA LEU A 7 10.32 11.56 7.51
C LEU A 7 11.42 12.33 6.77
N THR A 8 12.53 11.64 6.52
CA THR A 8 13.57 12.11 5.58
C THR A 8 13.17 11.68 4.17
N ILE A 9 13.02 12.65 3.26
CA ILE A 9 12.70 12.38 1.85
C ILE A 9 14.00 12.13 1.09
N LEU A 10 14.13 10.93 0.52
CA LEU A 10 15.27 10.50 -0.28
C LEU A 10 15.06 10.77 -1.78
N GLY A 11 13.80 10.80 -2.22
CA GLY A 11 13.40 11.16 -3.57
C GLY A 11 11.93 11.54 -3.60
N ASP A 12 11.54 12.46 -4.49
CA ASP A 12 10.19 13.04 -4.52
C ASP A 12 9.36 12.62 -5.74
N ARG A 13 9.98 12.05 -6.80
CA ARG A 13 9.31 11.52 -8.01
C ARG A 13 10.08 10.34 -8.64
N PRO A 14 9.86 9.08 -8.23
CA PRO A 14 8.85 8.63 -7.28
C PRO A 14 9.24 8.89 -5.82
N VAL A 15 8.25 8.96 -4.94
CA VAL A 15 8.48 9.25 -3.52
C VAL A 15 9.20 8.09 -2.86
N ASN A 16 10.33 8.37 -2.23
CA ASN A 16 11.02 7.46 -1.32
C ASN A 16 11.36 8.22 -0.03
N ALA A 17 11.03 7.66 1.12
CA ALA A 17 11.18 8.32 2.41
C ALA A 17 11.36 7.31 3.55
N GLU A 18 12.10 7.71 4.58
CA GLU A 18 12.39 6.87 5.74
C GLU A 18 12.23 7.63 7.07
N ALA A 19 11.91 6.89 8.14
CA ALA A 19 11.88 7.43 9.49
C ALA A 19 13.29 7.38 10.09
N PRO A 20 13.79 8.50 10.67
CA PRO A 20 15.00 8.49 11.48
C PRO A 20 14.94 7.47 12.63
N ALA A 21 16.09 6.91 13.00
CA ALA A 21 16.19 5.85 14.00
C ALA A 21 15.52 6.20 15.35
N HIS A 22 15.61 7.44 15.80
CA HIS A 22 15.01 7.91 17.06
C HIS A 22 13.48 8.03 17.03
N LEU A 23 12.83 7.74 15.91
CA LEU A 23 11.38 7.69 15.78
C LEU A 23 10.84 6.26 15.62
N LEU A 24 11.70 5.25 15.74
CA LEU A 24 11.40 3.82 15.54
C LEU A 24 11.29 3.04 16.88
N ASP A 25 10.97 3.73 17.96
CA ASP A 25 10.85 3.11 19.30
C ASP A 25 9.53 2.34 19.51
N ASP A 26 8.52 2.59 18.67
CA ASP A 26 7.21 1.93 18.78
C ASP A 26 7.28 0.45 18.36
N ASP A 27 6.68 -0.46 19.15
CA ASP A 27 6.60 -1.90 18.86
C ASP A 27 6.06 -2.21 17.46
N VAL A 28 5.11 -1.37 17.01
CA VAL A 28 4.61 -1.34 15.63
C VAL A 28 4.78 0.08 15.12
N THR A 29 5.57 0.25 14.07
CA THR A 29 5.82 1.58 13.49
C THR A 29 4.50 2.23 13.07
N PRO A 30 4.15 3.43 13.59
CA PRO A 30 2.89 4.07 13.28
C PRO A 30 2.84 4.47 11.80
N TYR A 31 1.63 4.53 11.25
CA TYR A 31 1.39 4.80 9.83
C TYR A 31 2.12 6.06 9.32
N GLU A 32 2.17 7.12 10.13
CA GLU A 32 2.84 8.38 9.78
C GLU A 32 4.36 8.23 9.63
N ARG A 33 4.97 7.22 10.26
CA ARG A 33 6.41 6.94 10.24
C ARG A 33 6.80 5.77 9.33
N LEU A 34 5.82 5.08 8.75
CA LEU A 34 6.08 3.92 7.90
C LEU A 34 6.95 4.31 6.70
N PHE A 35 8.02 3.55 6.48
CA PHE A 35 8.94 3.67 5.35
C PHE A 35 8.18 3.66 4.01
N VAL A 36 8.62 4.48 3.06
CA VAL A 36 8.02 4.62 1.73
C VAL A 36 9.07 4.31 0.68
N ARG A 37 8.80 3.32 -0.17
CA ARG A 37 9.61 3.06 -1.37
C ARG A 37 8.72 2.85 -2.57
N MET A 38 8.89 3.70 -3.57
CA MET A 38 8.11 3.66 -4.81
C MET A 38 9.04 3.56 -6.02
N ASN A 39 8.66 2.74 -7.00
CA ASN A 39 9.32 2.66 -8.32
C ASN A 39 8.68 3.58 -9.36
N GLY A 40 7.40 3.91 -9.16
CA GLY A 40 6.62 4.73 -10.07
C GLY A 40 5.74 5.70 -9.28
N LEU A 41 4.93 6.47 -10.01
CA LEU A 41 3.99 7.40 -9.41
C LEU A 41 2.84 6.65 -8.73
N VAL A 42 2.22 7.32 -7.75
CA VAL A 42 1.01 6.80 -7.10
C VAL A 42 -0.10 6.73 -8.15
N PRO A 43 -0.81 5.60 -8.29
CA PRO A 43 -1.98 5.51 -9.15
C PRO A 43 -3.04 6.57 -8.78
N GLN A 44 -3.72 7.15 -9.78
CA GLN A 44 -4.70 8.21 -9.55
C GLN A 44 -5.86 7.75 -8.65
N THR A 45 -6.33 6.52 -8.81
CA THR A 45 -7.37 5.91 -7.97
C THR A 45 -7.00 5.91 -6.48
N ALA A 46 -5.71 5.71 -6.16
CA ALA A 46 -5.23 5.77 -4.78
C ALA A 46 -5.15 7.21 -4.25
N LEU A 47 -4.86 8.19 -5.12
CA LEU A 47 -4.89 9.62 -4.76
C LEU A 47 -6.33 10.10 -4.52
N ASP A 48 -7.26 9.63 -5.33
CA ASP A 48 -8.69 9.94 -5.22
C ASP A 48 -9.39 9.18 -4.09
N GLN A 49 -8.66 8.24 -3.46
CA GLN A 49 -9.20 7.32 -2.44
C GLN A 49 -10.42 6.53 -2.95
N ASP A 50 -10.47 6.26 -4.25
CA ASP A 50 -11.57 5.58 -4.91
C ASP A 50 -11.10 4.21 -5.42
N ALA A 51 -11.68 3.16 -4.85
CA ALA A 51 -11.43 1.79 -5.25
C ALA A 51 -12.52 1.23 -6.18
N THR A 52 -13.44 2.06 -6.66
CA THR A 52 -14.52 1.65 -7.56
C THR A 52 -13.94 0.99 -8.81
N GLY A 53 -14.38 -0.23 -9.10
CA GLY A 53 -13.92 -1.00 -10.25
C GLY A 53 -12.54 -1.62 -10.11
N TRP A 54 -11.86 -1.48 -8.96
CA TRP A 54 -10.60 -2.18 -8.72
C TRP A 54 -10.80 -3.69 -8.70
N THR A 55 -9.91 -4.41 -9.38
CA THR A 55 -9.93 -5.87 -9.41
C THR A 55 -8.52 -6.45 -9.35
N LEU A 56 -8.38 -7.60 -8.69
CA LEU A 56 -7.20 -8.45 -8.69
C LEU A 56 -7.42 -9.59 -9.68
N THR A 57 -6.52 -9.70 -10.65
CA THR A 57 -6.46 -10.87 -11.54
C THR A 57 -5.35 -11.80 -11.06
N ILE A 58 -5.69 -13.05 -10.82
CA ILE A 58 -4.76 -14.14 -10.56
C ILE A 58 -4.78 -15.04 -11.80
N ASP A 59 -3.66 -15.11 -12.49
CA ASP A 59 -3.51 -15.77 -13.79
C ASP A 59 -2.15 -16.50 -13.87
N GLY A 60 -1.93 -17.26 -14.94
CA GLY A 60 -0.73 -18.06 -15.17
C GLY A 60 -0.94 -19.07 -16.30
N GLU A 61 -0.50 -20.31 -16.08
CA GLU A 61 -0.81 -21.43 -16.98
C GLU A 61 -2.11 -22.11 -16.52
N VAL A 62 -3.24 -21.45 -16.77
CA VAL A 62 -4.58 -21.90 -16.38
C VAL A 62 -5.57 -21.72 -17.52
N ASP A 63 -6.63 -22.52 -17.54
CA ASP A 63 -7.70 -22.40 -18.53
C ASP A 63 -8.58 -21.14 -18.29
N GLU A 64 -8.83 -20.80 -17.02
CA GLU A 64 -9.63 -19.65 -16.62
C GLU A 64 -8.94 -18.83 -15.53
N ALA A 65 -8.65 -17.56 -15.82
CA ALA A 65 -8.07 -16.62 -14.87
C ALA A 65 -9.11 -16.19 -13.82
N LEU A 66 -8.68 -16.11 -12.56
CA LEU A 66 -9.54 -15.68 -11.46
C LEU A 66 -9.50 -14.16 -11.33
N LYS A 67 -10.67 -13.52 -11.38
CA LYS A 67 -10.85 -12.08 -11.14
C LYS A 67 -11.63 -11.83 -9.86
N LEU A 68 -11.09 -10.99 -8.98
CA LEU A 68 -11.63 -10.70 -7.65
C LEU A 68 -11.79 -9.19 -7.45
N THR A 69 -12.92 -8.76 -6.91
CA THR A 69 -13.09 -7.42 -6.35
C THR A 69 -12.51 -7.33 -4.94
N ILE A 70 -12.42 -6.14 -4.36
CA ILE A 70 -12.07 -5.98 -2.95
C ILE A 70 -13.09 -6.68 -2.03
N ASP A 71 -14.37 -6.66 -2.39
CA ASP A 71 -15.43 -7.28 -1.59
C ASP A 71 -15.35 -8.81 -1.66
N ASP A 72 -14.98 -9.37 -2.81
CA ASP A 72 -14.69 -10.81 -2.95
C ASP A 72 -13.56 -11.22 -2.02
N LEU A 73 -12.47 -10.43 -1.96
CA LEU A 73 -11.32 -10.72 -1.08
C LEU A 73 -11.72 -10.72 0.40
N LYS A 74 -12.58 -9.78 0.81
CA LYS A 74 -13.03 -9.67 2.21
C LYS A 74 -14.04 -10.75 2.61
N SER A 75 -14.86 -11.22 1.67
CA SER A 75 -15.98 -12.14 1.97
C SER A 75 -15.63 -13.61 1.78
N ARG A 76 -14.74 -13.95 0.85
CA ARG A 76 -14.44 -15.35 0.48
C ARG A 76 -13.31 -15.98 1.29
N PHE A 77 -12.51 -15.19 1.98
CA PHE A 77 -11.30 -15.65 2.67
C PHE A 77 -11.32 -15.23 4.14
N GLU A 78 -10.74 -16.07 5.00
CA GLU A 78 -10.54 -15.74 6.40
C GLU A 78 -9.56 -14.58 6.55
N ASN A 79 -9.90 -13.61 7.40
CA ASN A 79 -8.98 -12.54 7.77
C ASN A 79 -7.99 -13.06 8.83
N VAL A 80 -6.74 -13.30 8.42
CA VAL A 80 -5.68 -13.80 9.29
C VAL A 80 -4.79 -12.65 9.76
N THR A 81 -4.68 -12.46 11.08
CA THR A 81 -3.79 -11.48 11.72
C THR A 81 -2.91 -12.17 12.76
N SER A 82 -1.65 -11.76 12.87
CA SER A 82 -0.68 -12.26 13.86
C SER A 82 -0.54 -11.34 15.06
#